data_AF-R6E1F4-F1
#
_entry.id   AF-R6E1F4-F1
#
_cell.length_a   1.000
_cell.length_b   1.000
_cell.length_c   1.000
_cell.angle_alpha   90.00
_cell.angle_beta   90.00
_cell.angle_gamma   90.00
#
_symmetry.space_group_name_H-M   'P 1'
#
loop_
_entity.id
_entity.type
_entity.pdbx_description
1 polymer ?
#
loop_
_entity_poly.entity_id
_entity_poly.type
_entity_poly.pdbx_seq_one_letter_code
_entity_poly.pdbx_strand_id
1 'polypeptide(L)'
;MNKRELYALLDIESPEEFEYFENLADYLECEEELDYTDVAELFNGVNKDVLAQLCDNYFEEISGFVPGSQTEVFTIFENIRRALVGMCRNCSDDENLETKLIEELERFRRWYSIDSEAYCTNLGTMQETRMPLRDAIVTSRVEGIDGNTNKYEYDFSECMNYPLDEYIVSLGDMIAMGEEEEETENSTDD
;
A
#
# COMPACT_ATOMS: atom_id res chain seq x y z
N MET A 1 -18.96 -4.85 5.08
CA MET A 1 -19.12 -5.75 3.93
C MET A 1 -19.06 -7.21 4.36
N ASN A 2 -19.85 -8.10 3.75
CA ASN A 2 -19.67 -9.56 3.90
C ASN A 2 -18.82 -10.17 2.77
N LYS A 3 -18.31 -11.39 2.94
CA LYS A 3 -17.52 -12.11 1.91
C LYS A 3 -18.02 -12.00 0.47
N ARG A 4 -19.32 -12.18 0.24
CA ARG A 4 -19.88 -12.17 -1.12
C ARG A 4 -19.79 -10.78 -1.74
N GLU A 5 -20.02 -9.74 -0.95
CA GLU A 5 -19.85 -8.36 -1.38
C GLU A 5 -18.37 -8.03 -1.60
N LEU A 6 -17.47 -8.53 -0.75
CA LEU A 6 -16.03 -8.38 -0.94
C LEU A 6 -15.57 -9.01 -2.25
N TYR A 7 -15.95 -10.25 -2.52
CA TYR A 7 -15.55 -10.93 -3.76
C TYR A 7 -16.14 -10.28 -5.00
N ALA A 8 -17.36 -9.74 -4.89
CA ALA A 8 -17.97 -8.97 -5.97
C ALA A 8 -17.29 -7.60 -6.19
N LEU A 9 -16.80 -6.95 -5.13
CA LEU A 9 -16.00 -5.73 -5.22
C LEU A 9 -14.68 -6.02 -5.95
N LEU A 10 -14.02 -7.11 -5.58
CA LEU A 10 -12.73 -7.51 -6.13
C LEU A 10 -12.84 -8.17 -7.52
N ASP A 11 -14.06 -8.37 -8.04
CA ASP A 11 -14.35 -9.07 -9.30
C ASP A 11 -13.73 -10.48 -9.38
N ILE A 12 -13.90 -11.28 -8.31
CA ILE A 12 -13.42 -12.67 -8.21
C ILE A 12 -14.50 -13.64 -7.72
N GLU A 13 -14.41 -14.90 -8.11
CA GLU A 13 -15.23 -16.01 -7.59
C GLU A 13 -14.51 -16.81 -6.49
N SER A 14 -13.18 -16.84 -6.51
CA SER A 14 -12.35 -17.50 -5.50
C SER A 14 -11.00 -16.78 -5.29
N PRO A 15 -10.29 -17.02 -4.16
CA PRO A 15 -9.01 -16.38 -3.89
C PRO A 15 -7.94 -16.56 -4.97
N GLU A 16 -7.97 -17.68 -5.70
CA GLU A 16 -7.02 -17.99 -6.76
C GLU A 16 -7.14 -17.07 -7.98
N GLU A 17 -8.28 -16.37 -8.14
CA GLU A 17 -8.50 -15.40 -9.23
C GLU A 17 -7.95 -14.01 -8.91
N PHE A 18 -7.41 -13.80 -7.70
CA PHE A 18 -6.75 -12.56 -7.30
C PHE A 18 -5.38 -12.45 -7.99
N GLU A 19 -5.37 -12.00 -9.24
CA GLU A 19 -4.19 -11.95 -10.10
C GLU A 19 -3.94 -10.57 -10.74
N TYR A 20 -4.88 -9.64 -10.58
CA TYR A 20 -4.86 -8.34 -11.23
C TYR A 20 -4.58 -7.20 -10.27
N PHE A 21 -3.99 -6.13 -10.81
CA PHE A 21 -3.70 -4.90 -10.07
C PHE A 21 -4.96 -4.32 -9.43
N GLU A 22 -6.05 -4.33 -10.18
CA GLU A 22 -7.37 -3.84 -9.79
C GLU A 22 -7.90 -4.59 -8.58
N ASN A 23 -7.66 -5.89 -8.44
CA ASN A 23 -8.09 -6.63 -7.25
C ASN A 23 -7.41 -6.06 -5.98
N LEU A 24 -6.11 -5.76 -6.05
CA LEU A 24 -5.40 -5.18 -4.92
C LEU A 24 -5.79 -3.72 -4.67
N ALA A 25 -5.90 -2.92 -5.73
CA ALA A 25 -6.33 -1.53 -5.61
C ALA A 25 -7.73 -1.44 -4.98
N ASP A 26 -8.71 -2.21 -5.48
CA ASP A 26 -10.08 -2.22 -4.95
C ASP A 26 -10.12 -2.66 -3.48
N TYR A 27 -9.25 -3.60 -3.07
CA TYR A 27 -9.12 -3.97 -1.66
C TYR A 27 -8.52 -2.84 -0.82
N LEU A 28 -7.35 -2.31 -1.18
CA LEU A 28 -6.61 -1.31 -0.39
C LEU A 28 -7.30 0.05 -0.35
N GLU A 29 -8.12 0.35 -1.35
CA GLU A 29 -8.90 1.58 -1.47
C GLU A 29 -10.32 1.44 -0.91
N CYS A 30 -10.72 0.26 -0.44
CA CYS A 30 -12.03 0.04 0.16
C CYS A 30 -12.16 0.73 1.53
N GLU A 31 -13.17 1.59 1.68
CA GLU A 31 -13.50 2.29 2.93
C GLU A 31 -14.44 1.51 3.86
N GLU A 32 -14.99 0.39 3.39
CA GLU A 32 -15.91 -0.39 4.20
C GLU A 32 -15.19 -1.24 5.25
N GLU A 33 -15.87 -1.46 6.38
CA GLU A 33 -15.42 -2.43 7.38
C GLU A 33 -15.53 -3.85 6.82
N LEU A 34 -14.42 -4.60 6.89
CA LEU A 34 -14.29 -5.97 6.42
C LEU A 34 -14.16 -6.92 7.63
N ASP A 35 -14.77 -8.10 7.55
CA ASP A 35 -14.58 -9.11 8.60
C ASP A 35 -13.19 -9.73 8.46
N TYR A 36 -12.42 -9.77 9.55
CA TYR A 36 -11.08 -10.33 9.55
C TYR A 36 -11.04 -11.78 9.06
N THR A 37 -12.05 -12.59 9.37
CA THR A 37 -12.12 -13.99 8.93
C THR A 37 -12.25 -14.09 7.42
N ASP A 38 -13.07 -13.22 6.81
CA ASP A 38 -13.28 -13.17 5.37
C ASP A 38 -12.00 -12.70 4.65
N VAL A 39 -11.32 -11.70 5.21
CA VAL A 39 -10.04 -11.19 4.69
C VAL A 39 -8.93 -12.23 4.82
N ALA A 40 -8.83 -12.91 5.96
CA ALA A 40 -7.86 -13.97 6.18
C ALA A 40 -8.10 -15.15 5.24
N GLU A 41 -9.35 -15.55 5.02
CA GLU A 41 -9.68 -16.60 4.05
C GLU A 41 -9.26 -16.22 2.63
N LEU A 42 -9.50 -14.96 2.22
CA LEU A 42 -9.04 -14.44 0.93
C LEU A 42 -7.52 -14.57 0.83
N PHE A 43 -6.76 -13.85 1.66
CA PHE A 43 -5.32 -13.75 1.47
C PHE A 43 -4.58 -15.04 1.74
N ASN A 44 -5.13 -15.98 2.53
CA ASN A 44 -4.57 -17.32 2.65
C ASN A 44 -4.67 -18.12 1.35
N GLY A 45 -5.72 -17.92 0.56
CA GLY A 45 -5.91 -18.57 -0.74
C GLY A 45 -5.18 -17.89 -1.91
N VAL A 46 -4.79 -16.63 -1.78
CA VAL A 46 -4.03 -15.91 -2.83
C VAL A 46 -2.60 -16.46 -2.93
N ASN A 47 -2.13 -16.64 -4.18
CA ASN A 47 -0.73 -16.97 -4.46
C ASN A 47 0.20 -15.84 -3.98
N LYS A 48 1.15 -16.16 -3.10
CA LYS A 48 2.01 -15.15 -2.46
C LYS A 48 3.03 -14.52 -3.41
N ASP A 49 3.48 -15.22 -4.44
CA ASP A 49 4.36 -14.64 -5.46
C ASP A 49 3.62 -13.59 -6.29
N VAL A 50 2.36 -13.88 -6.63
CA VAL A 50 1.46 -12.95 -7.31
C VAL A 50 1.17 -11.74 -6.42
N LEU A 51 0.80 -11.97 -5.16
CA LEU A 51 0.54 -10.90 -4.20
C LEU A 51 1.76 -10.00 -3.99
N ALA A 52 2.97 -10.57 -3.91
CA ALA A 52 4.20 -9.79 -3.82
C ALA A 52 4.36 -8.84 -5.01
N GLN A 53 4.14 -9.33 -6.23
CA GLN A 53 4.23 -8.51 -7.44
C GLN A 53 3.14 -7.42 -7.48
N LEU A 54 1.92 -7.74 -7.06
CA LEU A 54 0.83 -6.78 -7.01
C LEU A 54 1.11 -5.66 -6.00
N CYS A 55 1.59 -6.00 -4.80
CA CYS A 55 2.03 -5.03 -3.80
C CYS A 55 3.14 -4.14 -4.37
N ASP A 56 4.15 -4.73 -5.00
CA ASP A 56 5.26 -3.99 -5.59
C ASP A 56 4.78 -2.95 -6.61
N ASN A 57 3.96 -3.38 -7.57
CA ASN A 57 3.40 -2.54 -8.61
C ASN A 57 2.49 -1.44 -8.05
N TYR A 58 1.65 -1.77 -7.06
CA TYR A 58 0.74 -0.82 -6.44
C TYR A 58 1.49 0.32 -5.75
N PHE A 59 2.48 -0.02 -4.92
CA PHE A 59 3.28 0.99 -4.24
C PHE A 59 4.14 1.81 -5.20
N GLU A 60 4.67 1.22 -6.28
CA GLU A 60 5.36 1.97 -7.33
C GLU A 60 4.43 3.01 -7.99
N GLU A 61 3.20 2.61 -8.36
CA GLU A 61 2.26 3.52 -9.01
C GLU A 61 1.84 4.66 -8.07
N ILE A 62 1.36 4.36 -6.86
CA ILE A 62 0.84 5.41 -5.97
C ILE A 62 1.95 6.35 -5.47
N SER A 63 3.19 5.86 -5.35
CA SER A 63 4.34 6.69 -4.99
C SER A 63 4.65 7.73 -6.07
N GLY A 64 4.39 7.40 -7.35
CA GLY A 64 4.51 8.33 -8.46
C GLY A 64 3.52 9.50 -8.43
N PHE A 65 2.45 9.38 -7.63
CA PHE A 65 1.44 10.42 -7.45
C PHE A 65 1.65 11.24 -6.17
N VAL A 66 2.64 10.92 -5.34
CA VAL A 66 2.96 11.70 -4.14
C VAL A 66 3.51 13.07 -4.57
N PRO A 67 2.98 14.19 -4.04
CA PRO A 67 3.52 15.52 -4.30
C PRO A 67 4.99 15.59 -3.90
N GLY A 68 5.85 16.13 -4.77
CA GLY A 68 7.31 16.14 -4.55
C GLY A 68 7.79 16.88 -3.28
N SER A 69 6.94 17.67 -2.63
CA SER A 69 7.23 18.30 -1.33
C SER A 69 7.00 17.37 -0.13
N GLN A 70 6.45 16.16 -0.33
CA GLN A 70 6.02 15.24 0.72
C GLN A 70 6.92 13.98 0.76
N THR A 71 8.21 14.19 0.97
CA THR A 71 9.25 13.14 0.91
C THR A 71 9.11 12.05 1.97
N GLU A 72 8.49 12.38 3.10
CA GLU A 72 8.32 11.50 4.24
C GLU A 72 7.26 10.42 3.95
N VAL A 73 6.18 10.77 3.25
CA VAL A 73 5.16 9.79 2.84
C VAL A 73 5.74 8.77 1.86
N PHE A 74 6.60 9.21 0.94
CA PHE A 74 7.33 8.30 0.06
C PHE A 74 8.15 7.27 0.87
N THR A 75 8.78 7.70 1.96
CA THR A 75 9.56 6.79 2.83
C THR A 75 8.66 5.80 3.56
N ILE A 76 7.50 6.24 4.04
CA ILE A 76 6.50 5.36 4.65
C ILE A 76 6.03 4.30 3.65
N PHE A 77 5.65 4.71 2.44
CA PHE A 77 5.22 3.80 1.37
C PHE A 77 6.31 2.78 1.02
N GLU A 78 7.55 3.23 0.88
CA GLU A 78 8.67 2.34 0.57
C GLU A 78 8.90 1.30 1.67
N ASN A 79 8.80 1.70 2.94
CA ASN A 79 8.95 0.77 4.07
C ASN A 79 7.81 -0.27 4.09
N ILE A 80 6.57 0.15 3.82
CA ILE A 80 5.41 -0.75 3.76
C ILE A 80 5.52 -1.69 2.55
N ARG A 81 5.95 -1.19 1.39
CA ARG A 81 6.20 -2.00 0.19
C ARG A 81 7.16 -3.14 0.50
N ARG A 82 8.34 -2.80 1.03
CA ARG A 82 9.38 -3.78 1.40
C ARG A 82 8.87 -4.81 2.39
N ALA A 83 8.13 -4.35 3.40
CA ALA A 83 7.50 -5.20 4.39
C ALA A 83 6.55 -6.23 3.78
N LEU A 84 5.58 -5.78 2.99
CA LEU A 84 4.56 -6.62 2.39
C LEU A 84 5.15 -7.61 1.39
N VAL A 85 6.02 -7.14 0.48
CA VAL A 85 6.74 -7.98 -0.49
C VAL A 85 7.58 -9.03 0.25
N GLY A 86 8.28 -8.59 1.28
CA GLY A 86 9.09 -9.44 2.13
C GLY A 86 8.32 -10.54 2.82
N MET A 87 7.21 -10.20 3.46
CA MET A 87 6.35 -11.18 4.11
C MET A 87 5.80 -12.17 3.10
N CYS A 88 5.33 -11.71 1.94
CA CYS A 88 4.82 -12.60 0.89
C CYS A 88 5.87 -13.63 0.44
N ARG A 89 7.10 -13.20 0.17
CA ARG A 89 8.19 -14.08 -0.29
C ARG A 89 8.65 -15.10 0.75
N ASN A 90 8.39 -14.85 2.04
CA ASN A 90 8.86 -15.68 3.15
C ASN A 90 7.73 -16.41 3.90
N CYS A 91 6.46 -16.31 3.47
CA CYS A 91 5.33 -16.95 4.14
C CYS A 91 5.48 -18.48 4.28
N SER A 92 6.21 -19.15 3.38
CA SER A 92 6.44 -20.60 3.45
C SER A 92 7.28 -21.03 4.66
N ASP A 93 8.01 -20.11 5.26
CA ASP A 93 9.06 -20.42 6.22
C ASP A 93 8.61 -20.19 7.68
N ASP A 94 7.48 -19.47 7.89
CA ASP A 94 6.90 -19.20 9.20
C ASP A 94 5.38 -18.92 9.10
N GLU A 95 4.56 -19.81 9.66
CA GLU A 95 3.09 -19.67 9.72
C GLU A 95 2.64 -18.37 10.41
N ASN A 96 3.46 -17.78 11.28
CA ASN A 96 3.13 -16.48 11.90
C ASN A 96 3.24 -15.31 10.91
N LEU A 97 4.00 -15.46 9.81
CA LEU A 97 4.13 -14.41 8.80
C LEU A 97 2.84 -14.23 7.98
N GLU A 98 2.06 -15.29 7.76
CA GLU A 98 0.77 -15.17 7.07
C GLU A 98 -0.19 -14.26 7.85
N THR A 99 -0.29 -14.49 9.17
CA THR A 99 -1.13 -13.67 10.05
C THR A 99 -0.66 -12.21 10.04
N LYS A 100 0.65 -11.98 10.15
CA LYS A 100 1.23 -10.63 10.13
C LYS A 100 1.05 -9.91 8.80
N LEU A 101 1.15 -10.64 7.68
CA LEU A 101 0.89 -10.09 6.36
C LEU A 101 -0.54 -9.57 6.25
N ILE A 102 -1.52 -10.37 6.69
CA ILE A 102 -2.94 -9.98 6.69
C ILE A 102 -3.16 -8.75 7.59
N GLU A 103 -2.58 -8.75 8.79
CA GLU A 103 -2.67 -7.63 9.72
C GLU A 103 -2.06 -6.34 9.15
N GLU A 104 -0.94 -6.43 8.43
CA GLU A 104 -0.29 -5.27 7.81
C GLU A 104 -1.06 -4.76 6.58
N LEU A 105 -1.62 -5.65 5.75
CA LEU A 105 -2.49 -5.27 4.65
C LEU A 105 -3.73 -4.50 5.14
N GLU A 106 -4.39 -5.00 6.19
CA GLU A 106 -5.51 -4.31 6.82
C GLU A 106 -5.08 -2.99 7.47
N ARG A 107 -3.94 -2.96 8.16
CA ARG A 107 -3.40 -1.75 8.79
C ARG A 107 -3.16 -0.65 7.77
N PHE A 108 -2.50 -0.99 6.66
CA PHE A 108 -2.27 -0.05 5.57
C PHE A 108 -3.58 0.40 4.94
N ARG A 109 -4.48 -0.52 4.56
CA ARG A 109 -5.79 -0.19 3.96
C ARG A 109 -6.54 0.85 4.80
N ARG A 110 -6.67 0.58 6.11
CA ARG A 110 -7.38 1.46 7.04
C ARG A 110 -6.70 2.82 7.16
N TRP A 111 -5.39 2.85 7.38
CA TRP A 111 -4.67 4.11 7.48
C TRP A 111 -4.75 4.91 6.19
N TYR A 112 -4.52 4.29 5.04
CA TYR A 112 -4.47 4.95 3.73
C TYR A 112 -5.82 5.51 3.29
N SER A 113 -6.89 4.74 3.50
CA SER A 113 -8.21 5.03 2.92
C SER A 113 -9.23 5.59 3.93
N ILE A 114 -9.00 5.46 5.23
CA ILE A 114 -10.01 5.77 6.26
C ILE A 114 -9.44 6.70 7.34
N ASP A 115 -8.37 6.29 8.02
CA ASP A 115 -7.97 6.88 9.30
C ASP A 115 -7.00 8.06 9.15
N SER A 116 -6.26 8.15 8.04
CA SER A 116 -5.33 9.26 7.80
C SER A 116 -6.05 10.59 7.58
N GLU A 117 -5.36 11.67 7.92
CA GLU A 117 -5.86 13.03 7.72
C GLU A 117 -4.85 13.84 6.91
N ALA A 118 -5.18 14.10 5.65
CA ALA A 118 -4.44 15.00 4.78
C ALA A 118 -5.24 16.30 4.57
N TYR A 119 -4.53 17.41 4.47
CA TYR A 119 -5.10 18.73 4.22
C TYR A 119 -4.68 19.21 2.83
N CYS A 120 -5.67 19.53 1.99
CA CYS A 120 -5.48 20.00 0.64
C CYS A 120 -6.06 21.42 0.50
N THR A 121 -5.19 22.41 0.30
CA THR A 121 -5.59 23.81 0.13
C THR A 121 -5.56 24.20 -1.34
N ASN A 122 -6.73 24.49 -1.91
CA ASN A 122 -6.83 24.98 -3.28
C ASN A 122 -6.29 26.43 -3.34
N LEU A 123 -5.18 26.65 -4.05
CA LEU A 123 -4.50 27.94 -4.10
C LEU A 123 -5.25 29.02 -4.87
N GLY A 124 -6.24 28.66 -5.68
CA GLY A 124 -7.09 29.61 -6.41
C GLY A 124 -8.21 30.19 -5.54
N THR A 125 -8.78 29.37 -4.66
CA THR A 125 -9.94 29.72 -3.82
C THR A 125 -9.58 29.95 -2.36
N MET A 126 -8.39 29.50 -1.94
CA MET A 126 -7.93 29.42 -0.55
C MET A 126 -8.83 28.55 0.34
N GLN A 127 -9.58 27.62 -0.27
CA GLN A 127 -10.38 26.65 0.46
C GLN A 127 -9.53 25.43 0.81
N GLU A 128 -9.47 25.11 2.09
CA GLU A 128 -8.87 23.88 2.61
C GLU A 128 -9.92 22.79 2.71
N THR A 129 -9.55 21.57 2.32
CA THR A 129 -10.36 20.37 2.48
C THR A 129 -9.54 19.32 3.20
N ARG A 130 -10.14 18.70 4.22
CA ARG A 130 -9.59 17.54 4.91
C ARG A 130 -10.11 16.26 4.27
N MET A 131 -9.22 15.31 4.00
CA MET A 131 -9.56 14.03 3.37
C MET A 131 -8.55 12.92 3.75
N PRO A 132 -8.86 11.63 3.52
CA PRO A 132 -7.88 10.56 3.64
C PRO A 132 -6.68 10.75 2.71
N LEU A 133 -5.54 10.16 3.05
CA LEU A 133 -4.31 10.24 2.25
C LEU A 133 -4.55 9.74 0.82
N ARG A 134 -5.30 8.64 0.63
CA ARG A 134 -5.69 8.13 -0.68
C ARG A 134 -6.30 9.23 -1.57
N ASP A 135 -7.28 9.95 -1.04
CA ASP A 135 -8.00 10.98 -1.80
C ASP A 135 -7.11 12.18 -2.13
N ALA A 136 -6.20 12.52 -1.22
CA ALA A 136 -5.22 13.57 -1.47
C ALA A 136 -4.25 13.18 -2.60
N ILE A 137 -3.79 11.93 -2.63
CA ILE A 137 -2.94 11.41 -3.70
C ILE A 137 -3.70 11.36 -5.03
N VAL A 138 -4.96 10.92 -5.03
CA VAL A 138 -5.82 10.96 -6.23
C VAL A 138 -6.00 12.40 -6.72
N THR A 139 -6.19 13.35 -5.80
CA THR A 139 -6.27 14.78 -6.14
C THR A 139 -4.99 15.27 -6.80
N SER A 140 -3.82 14.87 -6.29
CA SER A 140 -2.52 15.21 -6.88
C SER A 140 -2.33 14.62 -8.27
N ARG A 141 -2.74 13.37 -8.48
CA ARG A 141 -2.74 12.73 -9.80
C ARG A 141 -3.60 13.51 -10.80
N VAL A 142 -4.83 13.86 -10.41
CA VAL A 142 -5.76 14.61 -11.28
C VAL A 142 -5.24 16.00 -11.62
N GLU A 143 -4.63 16.71 -10.66
CA GLU A 143 -3.98 18.01 -10.87
C GLU A 143 -2.91 17.93 -11.99
N GLY A 144 -2.10 16.87 -11.99
CA GLY A 144 -1.09 16.63 -13.02
C GLY A 144 -1.67 16.39 -14.42
N ILE A 145 -2.87 15.81 -14.51
CA ILE A 145 -3.57 15.51 -15.78
C ILE A 145 -4.26 16.76 -16.33
N ASP A 146 -4.89 17.56 -15.48
CA ASP A 146 -5.62 18.78 -15.86
C ASP A 146 -4.69 19.96 -16.22
N GLY A 147 -3.37 19.73 -16.28
CA GLY A 147 -2.38 20.74 -16.61
C GLY A 147 -2.21 21.81 -15.53
N ASN A 148 -2.50 21.46 -14.27
CA ASN A 148 -2.41 22.33 -13.10
C ASN A 148 -3.36 23.55 -13.11
N THR A 149 -4.58 23.42 -13.66
CA THR A 149 -5.60 24.48 -13.60
C THR A 149 -6.06 24.78 -12.18
N ASN A 150 -6.20 23.76 -11.33
CA ASN A 150 -6.45 23.89 -9.90
C ASN A 150 -5.21 23.42 -9.16
N LYS A 151 -4.42 24.36 -8.63
CA LYS A 151 -3.23 24.02 -7.85
C LYS A 151 -3.56 23.82 -6.40
N TYR A 152 -2.95 22.82 -5.80
CA TYR A 152 -3.11 22.52 -4.39
C TYR A 152 -1.79 22.61 -3.64
N GLU A 153 -1.88 23.09 -2.40
CA GLU A 153 -0.86 22.85 -1.38
C GLU A 153 -1.32 21.66 -0.53
N TYR A 154 -0.44 20.68 -0.39
CA TYR A 154 -0.69 19.45 0.35
C TYR A 154 0.06 19.48 1.67
N ASP A 155 -0.62 19.18 2.77
CA ASP A 155 -0.04 18.98 4.09
C ASP A 155 -0.41 17.58 4.59
N PHE A 156 0.60 16.72 4.70
CA PHE A 156 0.48 15.33 5.17
C PHE A 156 1.07 15.12 6.57
N SER A 157 1.36 16.19 7.31
CA SER A 157 2.02 16.10 8.63
C SER A 157 1.28 15.18 9.62
N GLU A 158 -0.06 15.13 9.57
CA GLU A 158 -0.88 14.24 10.40
C GLU A 158 -0.89 12.77 9.91
N CYS A 159 -0.43 12.50 8.69
CA CYS A 159 -0.28 11.15 8.16
C CYS A 159 1.02 10.45 8.63
N MET A 160 1.94 11.18 9.27
CA MET A 160 3.29 10.67 9.55
C MET A 160 3.35 9.59 10.63
N ASN A 161 2.27 9.39 11.37
CA ASN A 161 2.18 8.43 12.47
C ASN A 161 1.67 7.05 11.99
N TYR A 162 2.14 6.57 10.84
CA TYR A 162 1.85 5.19 10.45
C TYR A 162 2.48 4.24 11.49
N PRO A 163 1.69 3.40 12.18
CA PRO A 163 2.23 2.51 13.19
C PRO A 163 2.94 1.35 12.49
N LEU A 164 4.17 1.56 12.03
CA LEU A 164 5.02 0.47 11.55
C LEU A 164 5.33 -0.47 12.71
N ASP A 165 5.03 -1.75 12.56
CA ASP A 165 5.47 -2.75 13.53
C ASP A 165 7.00 -2.84 13.51
N GLU A 166 7.65 -2.76 14.67
CA GLU A 166 9.12 -2.85 14.77
C GLU A 166 9.66 -4.15 14.16
N TYR A 167 8.87 -5.24 14.22
CA TYR A 167 9.23 -6.50 13.58
C TYR A 167 9.25 -6.41 12.06
N ILE A 168 8.31 -5.62 11.50
CA ILE A 168 8.18 -5.41 10.06
C ILE A 168 9.36 -4.60 9.53
N VAL A 169 9.78 -3.56 10.26
CA VAL A 169 10.99 -2.79 9.94
C VAL A 169 12.22 -3.71 9.96
N SER A 170 12.37 -4.53 10.99
CA SER A 170 13.50 -5.46 11.09
C SER A 170 13.51 -6.51 9.97
N LEU A 171 12.36 -6.96 9.46
CA LEU A 171 12.28 -7.91 8.36
C LEU A 171 12.61 -7.24 7.03
N GLY A 172 12.07 -6.04 6.78
CA GLY A 172 12.39 -5.23 5.61
C GLY A 172 13.88 -4.89 5.52
N ASP A 173 14.51 -4.55 6.65
CA ASP A 173 15.96 -4.34 6.72
C ASP A 173 16.75 -5.62 6.40
N MET A 174 16.30 -6.77 6.89
CA MET A 174 16.97 -8.06 6.66
C MET A 174 16.91 -8.49 5.19
N ILE A 175 15.79 -8.20 4.52
CA ILE A 175 15.62 -8.46 3.08
C ILE A 175 16.46 -7.50 2.24
N ALA A 176 16.47 -6.21 2.58
CA ALA A 176 17.30 -5.23 1.89
C ALA A 176 18.80 -5.59 1.98
N MET A 177 19.25 -6.10 3.15
CA MET A 177 20.61 -6.59 3.31
C MET A 177 20.89 -7.86 2.47
N GLY A 178 19.91 -8.75 2.32
CA GLY A 178 20.04 -9.95 1.49
C GLY A 178 20.10 -9.65 -0.02
N GLU A 179 19.33 -8.67 -0.49
CA GLU A 179 19.34 -8.24 -1.91
C GLU A 179 20.65 -7.51 -2.29
N GLU A 180 21.25 -6.74 -1.36
CA GLU A 180 22.58 -6.11 -1.56
C GLU A 180 23.74 -7.13 -1.65
N GLU A 181 23.64 -8.27 -0.96
CA GLU A 181 24.64 -9.35 -1.02
C GLU A 181 24.58 -10.11 -2.36
N GLU A 182 23.40 -10.35 -2.93
CA GLU A 182 23.27 -11.03 -4.24
C GLU A 182 23.72 -10.16 -5.44
N GLU A 183 23.53 -8.84 -5.39
CA GLU A 183 24.02 -7.93 -6.44
C GLU A 183 25.56 -7.79 -6.43
N THR A 184 26.19 -7.90 -5.25
CA THR A 184 27.66 -7.81 -5.16
C THR A 184 28.36 -9.08 -5.66
N GLU A 185 27.80 -10.27 -5.44
CA GLU A 185 28.38 -11.52 -5.95
C GLU A 185 28.37 -11.61 -7.49
N ASN A 186 27.35 -11.08 -8.16
CA ASN A 186 27.28 -11.06 -9.64
C ASN A 186 28.17 -10.01 -10.32
N SER A 187 28.84 -9.13 -9.56
CA SER A 187 29.67 -8.04 -10.09
C SER A 187 31.17 -8.35 -10.13
N THR A 188 31.59 -9.56 -9.76
CA THR A 188 33.02 -9.92 -9.59
C THR A 188 33.63 -10.87 -10.63
N ASP A 189 32.89 -11.23 -11.68
CA ASP A 189 33.45 -11.99 -12.82
C ASP A 189 33.55 -11.11 -14.07
N ASP A 190 34.64 -10.34 -14.20
CA ASP A 190 35.19 -9.83 -15.46
C ASP A 190 36.73 -9.76 -15.42
#